data_AF-A0A1F6ILI3-F1
#
_entry.id   AF-A0A1F6ILI3-F1
#
_cell.length_a   1.000
_cell.length_b   1.000
_cell.length_c   1.000
_cell.angle_alpha   90.00
_cell.angle_beta   90.00
_cell.angle_gamma   90.00
#
_symmetry.space_group_name_H-M   'P 1'
#
loop_
_entity.id
_entity.type
_entity.pdbx_description
1 polymer ?
#
loop_
_entity_poly.entity_id
_entity_poly.type
_entity_poly.pdbx_seq_one_letter_code
_entity_poly.pdbx_strand_id
1 'polypeptide(L)'
;MGNKRFGEKGQALLIVVLVMVVSATVGLSLASRTVTTLRTSTEEENSQRAFSAAEAGVERALQTGSGIAQQSPIDSTTVIKEVSVQAVSGTEFLVNGGSLIPQNDATDIWLSDIGTSYDNPTYANPWTGIISIHWGTLVDACSIDVNVNTMAAIQLTVIAGSRTAPVARRSGFDPCAARRSSNQFYAPEIGGYSVSSRTFAYKAEILVPSGFIVRVTPLYANASIGVRGDAPLPSQGRRIESVGESGETQRKIQVFDAPPLIPSEFFPYILLVPRS
;
A
#
# COMPACT_ATOMS: atom_id res chain seq x y z
N MET A 1 -88.33 -14.47 -17.07
CA MET A 1 -86.91 -14.32 -16.67
C MET A 1 -86.78 -14.67 -15.20
N GLY A 2 -86.48 -15.94 -14.90
CA GLY A 2 -86.24 -16.40 -13.52
C GLY A 2 -84.75 -16.39 -13.22
N ASN A 3 -84.30 -15.44 -12.39
CA ASN A 3 -82.93 -15.41 -11.88
C ASN A 3 -82.72 -16.58 -10.92
N LYS A 4 -82.06 -17.64 -11.37
CA LYS A 4 -81.57 -18.72 -10.50
C LYS A 4 -80.31 -18.23 -9.78
N ARG A 5 -80.42 -17.91 -8.49
CA ARG A 5 -79.27 -17.71 -7.58
C ARG A 5 -78.60 -19.07 -7.33
N PHE A 6 -77.51 -19.35 -8.05
CA PHE A 6 -76.59 -20.44 -7.73
C PHE A 6 -75.48 -19.91 -6.80
N GLY A 7 -75.31 -20.52 -5.62
CA GLY A 7 -73.98 -20.70 -5.04
C GLY A 7 -73.54 -19.90 -3.79
N GLU A 8 -74.36 -19.70 -2.76
CA GLU A 8 -73.85 -19.06 -1.50
C GLU A 8 -73.05 -20.03 -0.59
N LYS A 9 -73.26 -21.36 -0.68
CA LYS A 9 -72.50 -22.33 0.14
C LYS A 9 -71.08 -22.65 -0.39
N GLY A 10 -70.80 -22.41 -1.67
CA GLY A 10 -69.47 -22.59 -2.26
C GLY A 10 -68.56 -21.36 -2.11
N GLN A 11 -69.14 -20.16 -2.07
CA GLN A 11 -68.40 -18.90 -1.91
C GLN A 11 -67.85 -18.72 -0.47
N ALA A 12 -68.61 -19.14 0.56
CA ALA A 12 -68.13 -19.07 1.94
C ALA A 12 -66.89 -19.94 2.19
N LEU A 13 -66.86 -21.15 1.62
CA LEU A 13 -65.70 -22.04 1.69
C LEU A 13 -64.47 -21.41 1.01
N LEU A 14 -64.66 -20.80 -0.17
CA LEU A 14 -63.58 -20.14 -0.90
C LEU A 14 -63.00 -18.95 -0.13
N ILE A 15 -63.83 -18.16 0.54
CA ILE A 15 -63.37 -17.01 1.35
C ILE A 15 -62.54 -17.49 2.55
N VAL A 16 -62.97 -18.55 3.25
CA VAL A 16 -62.22 -19.11 4.38
C VAL A 16 -60.87 -19.65 3.93
N VAL A 17 -60.84 -20.40 2.81
CA VAL A 17 -59.59 -20.91 2.23
C VAL A 17 -58.68 -19.77 1.79
N LEU A 18 -59.24 -18.71 1.16
CA LEU A 18 -58.47 -17.53 0.76
C LEU A 18 -57.82 -16.86 1.98
N VAL A 19 -58.58 -16.62 3.05
CA VAL A 19 -58.06 -16.02 4.29
C VAL A 19 -57.00 -16.90 4.94
N MET A 20 -57.17 -18.23 4.91
CA MET A 20 -56.19 -19.18 5.42
C MET A 20 -54.87 -19.15 4.61
N VAL A 21 -54.96 -19.10 3.28
CA VAL A 21 -53.79 -19.00 2.41
C VAL A 21 -53.07 -17.66 2.61
N VAL A 22 -53.80 -16.55 2.69
CA VAL A 22 -53.22 -15.22 2.91
C VAL A 22 -52.52 -15.15 4.26
N SER A 23 -53.16 -15.62 5.34
CA SER A 23 -52.55 -15.63 6.68
C SER A 23 -51.29 -16.50 6.75
N ALA A 24 -51.30 -17.68 6.13
CA ALA A 24 -50.11 -18.53 6.04
C ALA A 24 -48.98 -17.86 5.23
N THR A 25 -49.32 -17.21 4.11
CA THR A 25 -48.34 -16.51 3.26
C THR A 25 -47.69 -15.33 4.00
N VAL A 26 -48.47 -14.56 4.76
CA VAL A 26 -47.97 -13.45 5.59
C VAL A 26 -47.09 -13.99 6.73
N GLY A 27 -47.51 -15.05 7.41
CA GLY A 27 -46.72 -15.68 8.47
C GLY A 27 -45.36 -16.18 7.98
N LEU A 28 -45.35 -16.87 6.83
CA LEU A 28 -44.12 -17.37 6.21
C LEU A 28 -43.22 -16.23 5.71
N SER A 29 -43.79 -15.16 5.16
CA SER A 29 -43.05 -13.99 4.71
C SER A 29 -42.34 -13.28 5.87
N LEU A 30 -43.04 -13.09 7.00
CA LEU A 30 -42.46 -12.47 8.19
C LEU A 30 -41.35 -13.34 8.79
N ALA A 31 -41.58 -14.66 8.90
CA ALA A 31 -40.57 -15.59 9.38
C ALA A 31 -39.31 -15.58 8.48
N SER A 32 -39.49 -15.59 7.16
CA SER A 32 -38.39 -15.53 6.19
C SER A 32 -37.60 -14.24 6.30
N ARG A 33 -38.28 -13.09 6.46
CA ARG A 33 -37.64 -11.80 6.68
C ARG A 33 -36.83 -11.80 7.97
N THR A 34 -37.40 -12.30 9.07
CA THR A 34 -36.70 -12.38 10.37
C THR A 34 -35.46 -13.26 10.29
N VAL A 35 -35.55 -14.44 9.69
CA VAL A 35 -34.40 -15.35 9.50
C VAL A 35 -33.31 -14.67 8.66
N THR A 36 -33.70 -13.97 7.59
CA THR A 36 -32.75 -13.23 6.75
C THR A 36 -32.10 -12.10 7.54
N THR A 37 -32.86 -11.30 8.28
CA THR A 37 -32.33 -10.21 9.10
C THR A 37 -31.38 -10.72 10.18
N LEU A 38 -31.74 -11.80 10.89
CA LEU A 38 -30.87 -12.41 11.88
C LEU A 38 -29.57 -12.91 11.25
N ARG A 39 -29.66 -13.64 10.14
CA ARG A 39 -28.49 -14.12 9.42
C ARG A 39 -27.58 -12.97 8.99
N THR A 40 -28.13 -11.93 8.38
CA THR A 40 -27.36 -10.75 7.97
C THR A 40 -26.72 -10.07 9.17
N SER A 41 -27.45 -9.92 10.28
CA SER A 41 -26.93 -9.34 11.52
C SER A 41 -25.79 -10.17 12.10
N THR A 42 -25.91 -11.50 12.13
CA THR A 42 -24.84 -12.39 12.60
C THR A 42 -23.62 -12.33 11.69
N GLU A 43 -23.79 -12.31 10.37
CA GLU A 43 -22.68 -12.17 9.42
C GLU A 43 -21.97 -10.82 9.57
N GLU A 44 -22.72 -9.74 9.81
CA GLU A 44 -22.14 -8.41 10.04
C GLU A 44 -21.34 -8.38 11.35
N GLU A 45 -21.89 -8.94 12.43
CA GLU A 45 -21.20 -9.07 13.72
C GLU A 45 -19.93 -9.94 13.60
N ASN A 46 -20.04 -11.11 12.97
CA ASN A 46 -18.90 -11.99 12.71
C ASN A 46 -17.85 -11.31 11.84
N SER A 47 -18.27 -10.53 10.84
CA SER A 47 -17.36 -9.74 10.02
C SER A 47 -16.58 -8.72 10.84
N GLN A 48 -17.22 -8.01 11.77
CA GLN A 48 -16.54 -7.04 12.65
C GLN A 48 -15.56 -7.73 13.60
N ARG A 49 -15.94 -8.87 14.17
CA ARG A 49 -15.06 -9.68 15.02
C ARG A 49 -13.86 -10.25 14.26
N ALA A 50 -14.09 -10.80 13.07
CA ALA A 50 -13.03 -11.30 12.20
C ALA A 50 -12.05 -10.18 11.79
N PHE A 51 -12.56 -8.97 11.55
CA PHE A 51 -11.70 -7.80 11.29
C PHE A 51 -10.85 -7.43 12.52
N SER A 52 -11.48 -7.34 13.69
CA SER A 52 -10.79 -7.05 14.96
C SER A 52 -9.70 -8.10 15.27
N ALA A 53 -9.97 -9.37 14.95
CA ALA A 53 -9.00 -10.44 15.07
C ALA A 53 -7.81 -10.27 14.11
N ALA A 54 -8.08 -9.87 12.86
CA ALA A 54 -7.03 -9.57 11.90
C ALA A 54 -6.15 -8.39 12.40
N GLU A 55 -6.75 -7.33 12.95
CA GLU A 55 -6.00 -6.20 13.53
C GLU A 55 -5.13 -6.63 14.72
N ALA A 56 -5.66 -7.46 15.63
CA ALA A 56 -4.88 -8.01 16.75
C ALA A 56 -3.68 -8.85 16.26
N GLY A 57 -3.84 -9.58 15.16
CA GLY A 57 -2.75 -10.31 14.52
C GLY A 57 -1.67 -9.40 13.94
N VAL A 58 -2.05 -8.29 13.30
CA VAL A 58 -1.09 -7.28 12.83
C VAL A 58 -0.34 -6.66 14.00
N GLU A 59 -1.04 -6.24 15.04
CA GLU A 59 -0.44 -5.59 16.22
C GLU A 59 0.59 -6.51 16.89
N ARG A 60 0.24 -7.79 17.06
CA ARG A 60 1.16 -8.78 17.63
C ARG A 60 2.39 -8.99 16.74
N ALA A 61 2.23 -9.00 15.42
CA ALA A 61 3.35 -9.13 14.49
C ALA A 61 4.25 -7.88 14.47
N LEU A 62 3.69 -6.68 14.65
CA LEU A 62 4.48 -5.44 14.83
C LEU A 62 5.31 -5.49 16.12
N GLN A 63 4.73 -5.97 17.23
CA GLN A 63 5.41 -6.06 18.53
C GLN A 63 6.49 -7.16 18.57
N THR A 64 6.18 -8.34 18.05
CA THR A 64 7.07 -9.52 18.13
C THR A 64 7.98 -9.68 16.92
N GLY A 65 7.68 -8.96 15.85
CA GLY A 65 8.37 -9.10 14.56
C GLY A 65 8.20 -10.48 13.90
N SER A 66 7.25 -11.29 14.34
CA SER A 66 7.09 -12.69 13.92
C SER A 66 5.65 -12.98 13.49
N GLY A 67 5.50 -13.90 12.52
CA GLY A 67 4.19 -14.38 12.10
C GLY A 67 3.58 -15.39 13.08
N ILE A 68 2.33 -15.75 12.81
CA ILE A 68 1.57 -16.76 13.53
C ILE A 68 1.20 -17.84 12.52
N ALA A 69 1.82 -19.02 12.64
CA ALA A 69 1.62 -20.16 11.73
C ALA A 69 0.48 -21.10 12.17
N GLN A 70 -0.06 -20.91 13.37
CA GLN A 70 -1.10 -21.74 13.97
C GLN A 70 -2.22 -20.85 14.51
N GLN A 71 -3.48 -21.26 14.37
CA GLN A 71 -4.61 -20.47 14.84
C GLN A 71 -4.44 -20.07 16.31
N SER A 72 -4.56 -18.78 16.60
CA SER A 72 -4.50 -18.23 17.95
C SER A 72 -5.89 -17.76 18.37
N PRO A 73 -6.57 -18.44 19.30
CA PRO A 73 -7.89 -18.03 19.77
C PRO A 73 -7.86 -16.67 20.47
N ILE A 74 -8.87 -15.85 20.20
CA ILE A 74 -9.19 -14.65 20.99
C ILE A 74 -10.32 -14.99 21.96
N ASP A 75 -11.34 -15.69 21.47
CA ASP A 75 -12.45 -16.22 22.24
C ASP A 75 -12.91 -17.58 21.66
N SER A 76 -14.06 -18.09 22.10
CA SER A 76 -14.61 -19.38 21.68
C SER A 76 -15.02 -19.46 20.20
N THR A 77 -15.23 -18.32 19.54
CA THR A 77 -15.75 -18.21 18.17
C THR A 77 -14.86 -17.40 17.24
N THR A 78 -13.88 -16.68 17.79
CA THR A 78 -13.01 -15.75 17.08
C THR A 78 -11.55 -16.17 17.22
N VAL A 79 -10.84 -16.27 16.10
CA VAL A 79 -9.43 -16.65 16.05
C VAL A 79 -8.62 -15.74 15.12
N ILE A 80 -7.35 -15.52 15.46
CA ILE A 80 -6.34 -15.08 14.50
C ILE A 80 -5.94 -16.34 13.73
N LYS A 81 -6.36 -16.45 12.47
CA LYS A 81 -6.18 -17.66 11.67
C LYS A 81 -4.72 -17.85 11.25
N GLU A 82 -4.15 -16.80 10.69
CA GLU A 82 -2.78 -16.78 10.17
C GLU A 82 -2.25 -15.35 10.20
N VAL A 83 -0.96 -15.21 10.53
CA VAL A 83 -0.21 -13.96 10.31
C VAL A 83 1.08 -14.29 9.59
N SER A 84 1.29 -13.69 8.42
CA SER A 84 2.54 -13.82 7.67
C SER A 84 3.31 -12.50 7.70
N VAL A 85 4.62 -12.60 7.92
CA VAL A 85 5.54 -11.45 7.91
C VAL A 85 6.60 -11.71 6.87
N GLN A 86 6.63 -10.88 5.82
CA GLN A 86 7.57 -11.00 4.71
C GLN A 86 8.44 -9.75 4.66
N ALA A 87 9.76 -9.92 4.69
CA ALA A 87 10.66 -8.82 4.40
C ALA A 87 10.48 -8.37 2.94
N VAL A 88 10.35 -7.07 2.72
CA VAL A 88 10.39 -6.52 1.37
C VAL A 88 11.86 -6.32 1.01
N SER A 89 12.42 -7.30 0.31
CA SER A 89 13.82 -7.37 -0.08
C SER A 89 13.95 -7.98 -1.48
N GLY A 90 15.06 -7.71 -2.15
CA GLY A 90 15.31 -8.24 -3.49
C GLY A 90 16.15 -7.28 -4.32
N THR A 91 16.32 -7.59 -5.60
CA THR A 91 17.03 -6.72 -6.53
C THR A 91 16.15 -5.59 -7.05
N GLU A 92 14.83 -5.68 -6.91
CA GLU A 92 13.90 -4.64 -7.34
C GLU A 92 12.62 -4.57 -6.50
N PHE A 93 12.04 -3.38 -6.41
CA PHE A 93 10.73 -3.16 -5.78
C PHE A 93 10.13 -1.81 -6.22
N LEU A 94 8.83 -1.64 -5.98
CA LEU A 94 8.15 -0.35 -6.12
C LEU A 94 8.15 0.38 -4.79
N VAL A 95 8.60 1.64 -4.77
CA VAL A 95 8.56 2.46 -3.56
C VAL A 95 7.11 2.77 -3.21
N ASN A 96 6.78 2.74 -1.92
CA ASN A 96 5.40 2.94 -1.42
C ASN A 96 4.36 2.02 -2.12
N GLY A 97 4.76 0.79 -2.44
CA GLY A 97 3.91 -0.16 -3.17
C GLY A 97 3.53 0.27 -4.59
N GLY A 98 4.24 1.25 -5.16
CA GLY A 98 3.93 1.85 -6.47
C GLY A 98 2.96 3.02 -6.43
N SER A 99 2.54 3.47 -5.25
CA SER A 99 1.75 4.69 -5.11
C SER A 99 2.53 5.92 -5.56
N LEU A 100 1.81 6.98 -5.94
CA LEU A 100 2.44 8.25 -6.26
C LEU A 100 3.06 8.87 -5.01
N ILE A 101 4.28 9.35 -5.13
CA ILE A 101 4.93 10.20 -4.15
C ILE A 101 4.61 11.65 -4.54
N PRO A 102 4.03 12.46 -3.64
CA PRO A 102 3.71 13.84 -3.92
C PRO A 102 4.94 14.66 -4.32
N GLN A 103 4.73 15.68 -5.15
CA GLN A 103 5.74 16.66 -5.48
C GLN A 103 6.32 17.27 -4.19
N ASN A 104 7.66 17.38 -4.14
CA ASN A 104 8.45 17.89 -3.03
C ASN A 104 8.39 17.04 -1.74
N ASP A 105 7.68 15.92 -1.75
CA ASP A 105 7.74 14.94 -0.68
C ASP A 105 8.88 13.95 -0.94
N ALA A 106 9.49 13.45 0.12
CA ALA A 106 10.68 12.61 0.03
C ALA A 106 10.42 11.22 0.58
N THR A 107 10.98 10.21 -0.08
CA THR A 107 10.97 8.83 0.40
C THR A 107 12.39 8.30 0.56
N ASP A 108 12.60 7.44 1.54
CA ASP A 108 13.89 6.85 1.86
C ASP A 108 13.97 5.41 1.37
N ILE A 109 15.08 5.09 0.69
CA ILE A 109 15.47 3.75 0.29
C ILE A 109 16.67 3.36 1.14
N TRP A 110 16.53 2.26 1.87
CA TRP A 110 17.57 1.80 2.78
C TRP A 110 18.63 1.00 2.04
N LEU A 111 19.88 1.38 2.22
CA LEU A 111 21.07 0.72 1.67
C LEU A 111 21.92 0.09 2.78
N SER A 112 21.45 0.02 4.01
CA SER A 112 22.14 -0.68 5.10
C SER A 112 21.15 -1.29 6.05
N ASP A 113 21.60 -2.28 6.82
CA ASP A 113 20.80 -2.90 7.86
C ASP A 113 20.69 -1.97 9.07
N ILE A 114 19.47 -1.51 9.33
CA ILE A 114 19.16 -0.55 10.40
C ILE A 114 19.30 -1.20 11.79
N GLY A 115 19.29 -2.53 11.88
CA GLY A 115 19.29 -3.28 13.14
C GLY A 115 17.89 -3.41 13.74
N THR A 116 17.81 -3.86 14.99
CA THR A 116 16.54 -4.13 15.69
C THR A 116 16.05 -2.97 16.57
N SER A 117 16.87 -1.94 16.77
CA SER A 117 16.54 -0.78 17.60
C SER A 117 16.48 0.50 16.76
N TYR A 118 15.28 1.05 16.64
CA TYR A 118 15.03 2.29 15.89
C TYR A 118 15.70 3.53 16.53
N ASP A 119 15.86 3.53 17.86
CA ASP A 119 16.49 4.63 18.59
C ASP A 119 18.03 4.66 18.43
N ASN A 120 18.63 3.57 18.00
CA ASN A 120 20.07 3.46 17.77
C ASN A 120 20.35 2.57 16.55
N PRO A 121 20.10 3.10 15.34
CA PRO A 121 20.29 2.32 14.13
C PRO A 121 21.76 1.96 13.92
N THR A 122 22.04 0.68 13.66
CA THR A 122 23.41 0.19 13.52
C THR A 122 24.04 0.53 12.17
N TYR A 123 23.22 0.75 11.14
CA TYR A 123 23.68 0.93 9.75
C TYR A 123 24.75 -0.10 9.35
N ALA A 124 24.49 -1.36 9.72
CA ALA A 124 25.40 -2.47 9.46
C ALA A 124 25.33 -2.85 7.98
N ASN A 125 26.38 -3.52 7.48
CA ASN A 125 26.44 -4.05 6.12
C ASN A 125 26.04 -3.02 5.03
N PRO A 126 26.73 -1.87 4.94
CA PRO A 126 26.42 -0.87 3.94
C PRO A 126 26.54 -1.46 2.53
N TRP A 127 25.49 -1.29 1.75
CA TRP A 127 25.35 -1.84 0.42
C TRP A 127 26.27 -1.12 -0.55
N THR A 128 26.88 -1.86 -1.47
CA THR A 128 27.76 -1.32 -2.49
C THR A 128 27.37 -1.86 -3.85
N GLY A 129 27.15 -0.96 -4.80
CA GLY A 129 26.74 -1.32 -6.16
C GLY A 129 26.15 -0.15 -6.93
N ILE A 130 25.54 -0.47 -8.07
CA ILE A 130 24.81 0.47 -8.92
C ILE A 130 23.32 0.35 -8.62
N ILE A 131 22.74 1.45 -8.16
CA ILE A 131 21.29 1.57 -7.99
C ILE A 131 20.71 2.35 -9.16
N SER A 132 19.62 1.84 -9.70
CA SER A 132 18.84 2.47 -10.76
C SER A 132 17.48 2.90 -10.20
N ILE A 133 17.17 4.18 -10.38
CA ILE A 133 15.89 4.79 -10.01
C ILE A 133 15.10 5.01 -11.29
N HIS A 134 13.87 4.50 -11.30
CA HIS A 134 12.98 4.50 -12.46
C HIS A 134 11.73 5.32 -12.14
N TRP A 135 11.32 6.21 -13.05
CA TRP A 135 10.14 7.06 -12.84
C TRP A 135 9.50 7.54 -14.14
N GLY A 136 8.33 8.15 -13.98
CA GLY A 136 7.60 8.84 -15.05
C GLY A 136 7.11 7.93 -16.17
N THR A 137 6.39 8.53 -17.10
CA THR A 137 5.83 7.88 -18.28
C THR A 137 6.11 8.72 -19.53
N LEU A 138 6.04 8.10 -20.71
CA LEU A 138 6.25 8.83 -21.97
C LEU A 138 5.05 9.72 -22.35
N VAL A 139 3.92 9.59 -21.64
CA VAL A 139 2.72 10.42 -21.88
C VAL A 139 2.73 11.70 -21.05
N ASP A 140 3.70 11.86 -20.15
CA ASP A 140 3.80 13.07 -19.32
C ASP A 140 4.19 14.30 -20.14
N ALA A 141 3.50 15.42 -19.90
CA ALA A 141 3.77 16.67 -20.58
C ALA A 141 4.96 17.39 -19.94
N CYS A 142 5.99 17.67 -20.75
CA CYS A 142 7.11 18.55 -20.38
C CYS A 142 6.76 20.01 -20.68
N SER A 143 6.64 20.83 -19.64
CA SER A 143 6.46 22.28 -19.76
C SER A 143 7.25 23.04 -18.68
N ILE A 144 7.56 24.30 -18.97
CA ILE A 144 8.05 25.27 -17.98
C ILE A 144 6.87 25.82 -17.16
N ASP A 145 5.65 25.83 -17.71
CA ASP A 145 4.43 26.20 -17.00
C ASP A 145 4.00 25.07 -16.06
N VAL A 146 3.99 25.36 -14.76
CA VAL A 146 3.64 24.43 -13.69
C VAL A 146 2.19 23.93 -13.77
N ASN A 147 1.29 24.67 -14.42
CA ASN A 147 -0.11 24.26 -14.56
C ASN A 147 -0.34 23.23 -15.65
N VAL A 148 0.63 23.10 -16.57
CA VAL A 148 0.57 22.19 -17.72
C VAL A 148 1.52 21.00 -17.53
N ASN A 149 2.57 21.19 -16.74
CA ASN A 149 3.58 20.16 -16.54
C ASN A 149 3.05 18.99 -15.70
N THR A 150 3.10 17.78 -16.25
CA THR A 150 2.90 16.54 -15.49
C THR A 150 4.17 15.71 -15.36
N MET A 151 5.26 16.13 -16.03
CA MET A 151 6.51 15.42 -16.04
C MET A 151 7.37 15.75 -14.81
N ALA A 152 7.60 14.75 -13.96
CA ALA A 152 8.43 14.88 -12.78
C ALA A 152 9.93 14.83 -13.10
N ALA A 153 10.70 15.72 -12.48
CA ALA A 153 12.13 15.51 -12.26
C ALA A 153 12.33 14.80 -10.92
N ILE A 154 13.51 14.26 -10.67
CA ILE A 154 13.84 13.69 -9.35
C ILE A 154 15.13 14.29 -8.82
N GLN A 155 15.16 14.51 -7.51
CA GLN A 155 16.38 14.74 -6.76
C GLN A 155 16.72 13.48 -5.96
N LEU A 156 17.97 13.07 -6.07
CA LEU A 156 18.54 11.94 -5.35
C LEU A 156 19.54 12.48 -4.33
N THR A 157 19.36 12.13 -3.06
CA THR A 157 20.34 12.40 -2.00
C THR A 157 20.86 11.08 -1.46
N VAL A 158 22.13 10.79 -1.74
CA VAL A 158 22.78 9.55 -1.32
C VAL A 158 23.65 9.84 -0.10
N ILE A 159 23.44 9.10 0.98
CA ILE A 159 24.29 9.12 2.17
C ILE A 159 25.13 7.85 2.15
N ALA A 160 26.44 7.99 2.07
CA ALA A 160 27.38 6.88 1.92
C ALA A 160 28.75 7.19 2.56
N GLY A 161 29.60 6.18 2.70
CA GLY A 161 30.97 6.30 3.22
C GLY A 161 31.14 5.67 4.61
N SER A 162 31.98 6.27 5.45
CA SER A 162 32.22 5.78 6.82
C SER A 162 31.09 6.21 7.75
N ARG A 163 30.72 5.35 8.71
CA ARG A 163 29.75 5.70 9.77
C ARG A 163 30.20 6.88 10.64
N THR A 164 31.51 7.07 10.81
CA THR A 164 32.06 8.18 11.61
C THR A 164 32.20 9.49 10.83
N ALA A 165 32.09 9.44 9.50
CA ALA A 165 32.20 10.60 8.61
C ALA A 165 31.40 10.33 7.32
N PRO A 166 30.07 10.26 7.40
CA PRO A 166 29.24 10.00 6.23
C PRO A 166 29.26 11.21 5.30
N VAL A 167 29.14 10.95 4.00
CA VAL A 167 29.08 11.99 2.96
C VAL A 167 27.71 11.95 2.30
N ALA A 168 27.05 13.10 2.25
CA ALA A 168 25.82 13.29 1.49
C ALA A 168 26.15 13.85 0.10
N ARG A 169 25.68 13.18 -0.95
CA ARG A 169 25.80 13.64 -2.35
C ARG A 169 24.41 13.85 -2.93
N ARG A 170 24.22 14.95 -3.66
CA ARG A 170 22.95 15.29 -4.30
C ARG A 170 23.11 15.32 -5.81
N SER A 171 22.14 14.74 -6.51
CA SER A 171 22.07 14.76 -7.97
C SER A 171 20.62 15.00 -8.40
N GLY A 172 20.41 15.90 -9.35
CA GLY A 172 19.10 16.16 -9.95
C GLY A 172 19.03 15.57 -11.35
N PHE A 173 17.92 14.92 -11.70
CA PHE A 173 17.65 14.39 -13.02
C PHE A 173 16.31 14.90 -13.52
N ASP A 174 16.30 15.60 -14.66
CA ASP A 174 15.08 16.15 -15.24
C ASP A 174 14.89 15.62 -16.66
N PRO A 175 13.86 14.83 -16.95
CA PRO A 175 13.56 14.40 -18.32
C PRO A 175 13.14 15.57 -19.23
N CYS A 176 12.65 16.67 -18.68
CA CYS A 176 12.17 17.82 -19.45
C CYS A 176 13.31 18.72 -19.93
N ALA A 177 13.64 18.63 -21.22
CA ALA A 177 14.72 19.41 -21.82
C ALA A 177 14.54 20.93 -21.69
N ALA A 178 13.29 21.41 -21.74
CA ALA A 178 12.97 22.83 -21.61
C ALA A 178 13.29 23.40 -20.21
N ARG A 179 13.27 22.58 -19.16
CA ARG A 179 13.62 22.97 -17.80
C ARG A 179 15.09 22.77 -17.46
N ARG A 180 15.75 21.79 -18.09
CA ARG A 180 17.18 21.51 -17.84
C ARG A 180 18.09 22.72 -18.06
N SER A 181 17.73 23.61 -18.97
CA SER A 181 18.46 24.86 -19.20
C SER A 181 18.45 25.82 -18.00
N SER A 182 17.41 25.78 -17.16
CA SER A 182 17.28 26.65 -15.99
C SER A 182 17.70 25.97 -14.68
N ASN A 183 17.43 24.67 -14.52
CA ASN A 183 17.74 23.96 -13.27
C ASN A 183 19.09 23.22 -13.28
N GLN A 184 19.76 23.11 -14.43
CA GLN A 184 21.06 22.45 -14.60
C GLN A 184 21.08 20.97 -14.16
N PHE A 185 19.93 20.29 -14.19
CA PHE A 185 19.86 18.86 -13.87
C PHE A 185 20.36 18.00 -15.03
N TYR A 186 20.81 16.78 -14.69
CA TYR A 186 21.24 15.80 -15.68
C TYR A 186 20.05 15.27 -16.48
N ALA A 187 20.28 14.90 -17.74
CA ALA A 187 19.31 14.16 -18.52
C ALA A 187 19.29 12.69 -18.06
N PRO A 188 18.12 12.10 -17.77
CA PRO A 188 18.01 10.66 -17.51
C PRO A 188 18.09 9.84 -18.80
N GLU A 189 18.31 8.54 -18.67
CA GLU A 189 18.18 7.59 -19.77
C GLU A 189 16.69 7.34 -20.08
N ILE A 190 16.36 7.10 -21.35
CA ILE A 190 15.00 6.88 -21.85
C ILE A 190 14.95 5.51 -22.50
N GLY A 191 14.01 4.63 -22.10
CA GLY A 191 14.02 3.25 -22.63
C GLY A 191 12.85 2.32 -22.31
N GLY A 192 11.83 2.76 -21.55
CA GLY A 192 10.67 1.89 -21.25
C GLY A 192 11.04 0.74 -20.31
N TYR A 193 11.49 1.05 -19.11
CA TYR A 193 12.04 0.10 -18.15
C TYR A 193 10.95 -0.55 -17.29
N SER A 194 10.92 -1.87 -17.21
CA SER A 194 9.98 -2.60 -16.35
C SER A 194 10.62 -2.91 -14.99
N VAL A 195 9.95 -2.55 -13.90
CA VAL A 195 10.31 -2.84 -12.50
C VAL A 195 9.08 -3.41 -11.79
N SER A 196 9.17 -4.64 -11.25
CA SER A 196 8.10 -5.29 -10.49
C SER A 196 6.71 -5.17 -11.15
N SER A 197 6.64 -5.46 -12.46
CA SER A 197 5.46 -5.37 -13.35
C SER A 197 4.99 -3.99 -13.81
N ARG A 198 5.62 -2.89 -13.36
CA ARG A 198 5.32 -1.53 -13.84
C ARG A 198 6.38 -1.02 -14.82
N THR A 199 5.94 -0.36 -15.89
CA THR A 199 6.84 0.27 -16.86
C THR A 199 7.03 1.76 -16.58
N PHE A 200 8.28 2.20 -16.65
CA PHE A 200 8.74 3.57 -16.44
C PHE A 200 9.47 4.09 -17.68
N ALA A 201 9.35 5.39 -17.94
CA ALA A 201 9.99 6.00 -19.10
C ALA A 201 11.46 6.32 -18.87
N TYR A 202 11.81 6.72 -17.66
CA TYR A 202 13.10 7.33 -17.33
C TYR A 202 13.86 6.51 -16.29
N LYS A 203 15.19 6.49 -16.44
CA LYS A 203 16.12 5.84 -15.51
C LYS A 203 17.29 6.76 -15.17
N ALA A 204 17.68 6.78 -13.90
CA ALA A 204 18.92 7.37 -13.41
C ALA A 204 19.72 6.30 -12.66
N GLU A 205 20.99 6.14 -13.01
CA GLU A 205 21.89 5.19 -12.36
C GLU A 205 22.91 5.94 -11.51
N ILE A 206 23.13 5.43 -10.29
CA ILE A 206 24.11 5.98 -9.37
C ILE A 206 24.95 4.82 -8.82
N LEU A 207 26.27 4.96 -8.92
CA LEU A 207 27.22 4.13 -8.19
C LEU A 207 27.25 4.59 -6.73
N VAL A 208 26.95 3.67 -5.81
CA VAL A 208 26.95 3.93 -4.38
C VAL A 208 28.01 3.06 -3.70
N PRO A 209 29.16 3.63 -3.29
CA PRO A 209 30.15 2.92 -2.49
C PRO A 209 29.80 3.02 -0.99
N SER A 210 29.57 1.90 -0.32
CA SER A 210 29.23 1.85 1.11
C SER A 210 28.04 2.77 1.46
N GLY A 211 26.91 2.53 0.81
CA GLY A 211 25.66 3.28 0.96
C GLY A 211 24.93 2.98 2.26
N PHE A 212 24.31 4.00 2.83
CA PHE A 212 23.41 3.88 3.97
C PHE A 212 21.95 4.12 3.59
N ILE A 213 21.67 5.23 2.88
CA ILE A 213 20.34 5.61 2.40
C ILE A 213 20.43 6.32 1.05
N VAL A 214 19.43 6.13 0.21
CA VAL A 214 19.10 7.01 -0.92
C VAL A 214 17.74 7.63 -0.68
N ARG A 215 17.69 8.95 -0.56
CA ARG A 215 16.45 9.71 -0.52
C ARG A 215 16.06 10.16 -1.92
N VAL A 216 14.83 9.88 -2.32
CA VAL A 216 14.25 10.28 -3.62
C VAL A 216 13.18 11.32 -3.37
N THR A 217 13.27 12.46 -4.05
CA THR A 217 12.29 13.55 -3.97
C THR A 217 11.83 13.91 -5.38
N PRO A 218 10.56 13.64 -5.75
CA PRO A 218 9.97 14.13 -6.99
C PRO A 218 9.88 15.65 -6.97
N LEU A 219 10.22 16.26 -8.10
CA LEU A 219 10.17 17.70 -8.32
C LEU A 219 9.28 17.99 -9.54
N TYR A 220 8.65 19.16 -9.54
CA TYR A 220 7.73 19.66 -10.57
C TYR A 220 6.42 18.88 -10.79
N ALA A 221 6.33 17.61 -10.40
CA ALA A 221 5.11 16.81 -10.41
C ALA A 221 5.24 15.61 -9.46
N ASN A 222 4.12 14.95 -9.18
CA ASN A 222 4.09 13.68 -8.44
C ASN A 222 4.74 12.57 -9.28
N ALA A 223 5.36 11.59 -8.64
CA ALA A 223 5.96 10.47 -9.36
C ALA A 223 5.78 9.15 -8.61
N SER A 224 5.46 8.09 -9.34
CA SER A 224 5.72 6.72 -8.88
C SER A 224 7.17 6.38 -9.12
N ILE A 225 7.81 5.68 -8.17
CA ILE A 225 9.23 5.35 -8.23
C ILE A 225 9.41 3.83 -8.18
N GLY A 226 10.17 3.30 -9.14
CA GLY A 226 10.71 1.95 -9.13
C GLY A 226 12.20 1.97 -8.81
N VAL A 227 12.67 0.96 -8.08
CA VAL A 227 14.08 0.84 -7.70
C VAL A 227 14.60 -0.50 -8.16
N ARG A 228 15.80 -0.52 -8.73
CA ARG A 228 16.54 -1.76 -9.00
C ARG A 228 18.02 -1.60 -8.67
N GLY A 229 18.54 -2.50 -7.84
CA GLY A 229 19.98 -2.67 -7.60
C GLY A 229 20.58 -3.73 -8.52
N ASP A 230 21.87 -3.61 -8.78
CA ASP A 230 22.69 -4.65 -9.44
C ASP A 230 22.97 -5.87 -8.53
N ALA A 231 22.75 -5.71 -7.23
CA ALA A 231 22.73 -6.75 -6.21
C ALA A 231 21.46 -6.62 -5.34
N PRO A 232 21.07 -7.67 -4.59
CA PRO A 232 19.95 -7.58 -3.66
C PRO A 232 20.12 -6.39 -2.70
N LEU A 233 19.09 -5.56 -2.64
CA LEU A 233 19.01 -4.43 -1.71
C LEU A 233 18.60 -4.93 -0.33
N PRO A 234 19.06 -4.26 0.75
CA PRO A 234 18.59 -4.53 2.10
C PRO A 234 17.07 -4.46 2.23
N SER A 235 16.54 -5.05 3.29
CA SER A 235 15.10 -5.01 3.54
C SER A 235 14.60 -3.58 3.69
N GLN A 236 13.57 -3.22 2.92
CA GLN A 236 12.92 -1.91 2.96
C GLN A 236 11.81 -1.84 4.01
N GLY A 237 11.79 -2.79 4.94
CA GLY A 237 10.68 -3.01 5.86
C GLY A 237 9.99 -4.35 5.63
N ARG A 238 8.80 -4.48 6.22
CA ARG A 238 8.09 -5.76 6.35
C ARG A 238 6.66 -5.60 5.88
N ARG A 239 6.17 -6.53 5.07
CA ARG A 239 4.75 -6.69 4.79
C ARG A 239 4.17 -7.68 5.78
N ILE A 240 3.17 -7.24 6.54
CA ILE A 240 2.44 -8.06 7.49
C ILE A 240 1.05 -8.31 6.91
N GLU A 241 0.69 -9.57 6.74
CA GLU A 241 -0.67 -9.96 6.37
C GLU A 241 -1.28 -10.78 7.50
N SER A 242 -2.48 -10.40 7.93
CA SER A 242 -3.20 -11.06 9.02
C SER A 242 -4.60 -11.44 8.56
N VAL A 243 -5.00 -12.67 8.87
CA VAL A 243 -6.34 -13.18 8.60
C VAL A 243 -7.01 -13.50 9.92
N GLY A 244 -8.13 -12.84 10.20
CA GLY A 244 -9.00 -13.13 11.32
C GLY A 244 -10.24 -13.90 10.87
N GLU A 245 -10.76 -14.76 11.75
CA GLU A 245 -11.91 -15.62 11.49
C GLU A 245 -12.87 -15.57 12.68
N SER A 246 -14.17 -15.41 12.41
CA SER A 246 -15.24 -15.48 13.41
C SER A 246 -16.42 -16.25 12.84
N GLY A 247 -16.79 -17.38 13.44
CA GLY A 247 -17.77 -18.30 12.86
C GLY A 247 -17.31 -18.81 11.49
N GLU A 248 -18.06 -18.54 10.42
CA GLU A 248 -17.70 -18.89 9.04
C GLU A 248 -17.07 -17.70 8.27
N THR A 249 -17.04 -16.52 8.87
CA THR A 249 -16.60 -15.28 8.21
C THR A 249 -15.10 -15.04 8.42
N GLN A 250 -14.39 -14.69 7.34
CA GLN A 250 -12.96 -14.35 7.38
C GLN A 250 -12.69 -12.94 6.85
N ARG A 251 -11.73 -12.25 7.46
CA ARG A 251 -11.25 -10.92 7.03
C ARG A 251 -9.73 -10.92 6.97
N LYS A 252 -9.19 -10.32 5.90
CA LYS A 252 -7.74 -10.16 5.68
C LYS A 252 -7.36 -8.69 5.72
N ILE A 253 -6.29 -8.38 6.45
CA ILE A 253 -5.67 -7.06 6.52
C ILE A 253 -4.21 -7.20 6.09
N GLN A 254 -3.70 -6.17 5.41
CA GLN A 254 -2.30 -6.06 5.02
C GLN A 254 -1.76 -4.70 5.45
N VAL A 255 -0.62 -4.71 6.15
CA VAL A 255 0.10 -3.52 6.59
C VAL A 255 1.55 -3.58 6.12
N PHE A 256 2.09 -2.44 5.72
CA PHE A 256 3.51 -2.29 5.43
C PHE A 256 4.17 -1.54 6.59
N ASP A 257 5.04 -2.23 7.30
CA ASP A 257 5.88 -1.71 8.38
C ASP A 257 7.18 -1.18 7.77
N ALA A 258 7.20 0.12 7.51
CA ALA A 258 8.35 0.82 6.96
C ALA A 258 9.36 1.16 8.08
N PRO A 259 10.67 1.15 7.82
CA PRO A 259 11.62 1.63 8.79
C PRO A 259 11.44 3.13 9.08
N PRO A 260 11.93 3.63 10.24
CA PRO A 260 11.72 5.01 10.68
C PRO A 260 12.25 5.99 9.65
N LEU A 261 11.45 6.97 9.28
CA LEU A 261 11.91 8.07 8.44
C LEU A 261 13.04 8.83 9.14
N ILE A 262 14.10 9.14 8.40
CA ILE A 262 15.18 9.94 8.95
C ILE A 262 14.67 11.38 9.09
N PRO A 263 14.81 12.01 10.28
CA PRO A 263 14.39 13.39 10.51
C PRO A 263 14.93 14.31 9.42
N SER A 264 14.10 15.25 8.95
CA SER A 264 14.47 16.16 7.87
C SER A 264 15.68 17.02 8.22
N GLU A 265 15.99 17.21 9.51
CA GLU A 265 17.15 17.94 10.03
C GLU A 265 18.50 17.36 9.57
N PHE A 266 18.59 16.06 9.32
CA PHE A 266 19.79 15.42 8.75
C PHE A 266 20.00 15.74 7.27
N PHE A 267 18.98 16.34 6.63
CA PHE A 267 19.03 16.80 5.26
C PHE A 267 18.98 18.32 5.31
N PRO A 268 20.13 19.01 5.39
CA PRO A 268 20.13 20.45 5.50
C PRO A 268 19.29 21.04 4.37
N TYR A 269 18.29 21.86 4.70
CA TYR A 269 17.49 22.65 3.77
C TYR A 269 18.37 23.71 3.10
N ILE A 270 19.39 23.26 2.37
CA ILE A 270 20.03 24.08 1.35
C ILE A 270 19.02 24.07 0.21
N LEU A 271 18.19 25.10 0.17
CA LEU A 271 17.65 25.62 -1.08
C LEU A 271 18.79 25.53 -2.09
N LEU A 272 18.59 24.77 -3.17
CA LEU A 272 19.43 24.92 -4.35
C LEU A 272 19.27 26.38 -4.80
N VAL A 273 20.13 27.25 -4.31
CA VAL A 273 20.26 28.59 -4.87
C VAL A 273 21.00 28.37 -6.18
N PRO A 274 20.34 28.57 -7.34
CA PRO A 274 21.03 28.48 -8.61
C PRO A 274 22.22 29.44 -8.58
N ARG A 275 23.40 28.96 -8.96
CA ARG A 275 24.51 29.87 -9.23
C ARG A 275 24.11 30.73 -10.42
N SER A 276 24.02 32.04 -10.19
CA SER A 276 23.89 33.08 -11.22
C SER A 276 25.02 33.00 -12.24
#